data_AF-A0A4Q3L3R2-F1
#
_entry.id   AF-A0A4Q3L3R2-F1
#
_cell.length_a   1.000
_cell.length_b   1.000
_cell.length_c   1.000
_cell.angle_alpha   90.00
_cell.angle_beta   90.00
_cell.angle_gamma   90.00
#
_symmetry.space_group_name_H-M   'P 1'
#
loop_
_entity.id
_entity.type
_entity.pdbx_description
1 polymer ?
#
loop_
_entity_poly.entity_id
_entity_poly.type
_entity_poly.pdbx_seq_one_letter_code
_entity_poly.pdbx_strand_id
1 'polypeptide(L)'
;MVGLDRQQATVKQRLGVCAAWVGLAFACRAWMLRRFAVNVPYWDQWDAEVVELYHKVLDGSLAAGDLFAPANEHRIVLTRLLHLALFYLEGERMNTVHGMVAQAGVQVATLGVVLWALNGRRLLWTPSLLVTAAFMLPVSWENIYWSYQSQVYFAIFFAVLAAAAAARQRMAFWTALVSVLAGGATMASGAFTALTVAAAYLHRSVIQPLHRRRAASAAGLFVVLAWGVTRITWRNPGHVYLQASNVTEFLLSLGRYLTWPRVPWTGLGLVPWACGAVYAWRHIVKGRPANYTQRFGLLLFVWVSLACAAAAYARSNAMSNRYFDYTMLTYIAAIVVSAEDIQARWAPAAAALFYAVLALPLACVTVISVTDATVQLDRRRAFAQQVMQALASGEGGVGITKHRRILQVRIR
;
A
#
# COMPACT_ATOMS: atom_id res chain seq x y z
N MET A 1 6.61 19.14 -39.04
CA MET A 1 6.18 18.32 -37.89
C MET A 1 6.80 16.94 -38.06
N VAL A 2 7.91 16.66 -37.36
CA VAL A 2 8.57 15.35 -37.42
C VAL A 2 7.65 14.35 -36.74
N GLY A 3 7.08 13.45 -37.51
CA GLY A 3 6.40 12.27 -36.99
C GLY A 3 7.42 11.45 -36.21
N LEU A 4 7.43 11.59 -34.88
CA LEU A 4 7.98 10.59 -34.00
C LEU A 4 7.11 9.34 -34.19
N ASP A 5 7.53 8.51 -35.14
CA ASP A 5 7.01 7.19 -35.38
C ASP A 5 7.05 6.46 -34.03
N ARG A 6 5.87 6.30 -33.40
CA ARG A 6 5.77 5.77 -32.03
C ARG A 6 6.03 4.27 -32.08
N GLN A 7 7.30 3.90 -32.21
CA GLN A 7 7.75 2.52 -32.24
C GLN A 7 7.26 1.78 -31.00
N GLN A 8 6.65 0.62 -31.22
CA GLN A 8 6.30 -0.29 -30.14
C GLN A 8 7.60 -0.84 -29.55
N ALA A 9 7.78 -0.69 -28.24
CA ALA A 9 8.95 -1.23 -27.57
C ALA A 9 8.85 -2.76 -27.48
N THR A 10 9.98 -3.43 -27.70
CA THR A 10 10.08 -4.87 -27.49
C THR A 10 9.85 -5.23 -26.02
N VAL A 11 9.45 -6.47 -25.75
CA VAL A 11 9.29 -6.97 -24.37
C VAL A 11 10.57 -6.76 -23.56
N LYS A 12 11.73 -7.06 -24.14
CA LYS A 12 13.05 -6.92 -23.51
C LYS A 12 13.35 -5.47 -23.12
N GLN A 13 13.13 -4.51 -24.03
CA GLN A 13 13.32 -3.09 -23.73
C GLN A 13 12.43 -2.62 -22.57
N ARG A 14 11.15 -3.04 -22.55
CA ARG A 14 10.24 -2.68 -21.46
C ARG A 14 10.67 -3.26 -20.13
N LEU A 15 11.09 -4.53 -20.10
CA LEU A 15 11.59 -5.17 -18.89
C LEU A 15 12.85 -4.46 -18.38
N GLY A 16 13.79 -4.12 -19.26
CA GLY A 16 15.00 -3.38 -18.89
C GLY A 16 14.69 -2.01 -18.27
N VAL A 17 13.77 -1.24 -18.87
CA VAL A 17 13.35 0.07 -18.33
C VAL A 17 12.60 -0.08 -17.01
N CYS A 18 11.68 -1.05 -16.89
CA CYS A 18 10.98 -1.31 -15.63
C CYS A 18 11.98 -1.72 -14.52
N ALA A 19 12.93 -2.60 -14.84
CA ALA A 19 13.96 -3.02 -13.90
C ALA A 19 14.85 -1.86 -13.47
N ALA A 20 15.21 -0.95 -14.39
CA ALA A 20 15.98 0.25 -14.05
C ALA A 20 15.22 1.17 -13.08
N TRP A 21 13.94 1.45 -13.33
CA TRP A 21 13.11 2.27 -12.43
C TRP A 21 12.91 1.62 -11.06
N VAL A 22 12.64 0.30 -11.04
CA VAL A 22 12.51 -0.48 -9.80
C VAL A 22 13.82 -0.48 -9.02
N GLY A 23 14.95 -0.70 -9.68
CA GLY A 23 16.28 -0.67 -9.07
C GLY A 23 16.61 0.70 -8.49
N LEU A 24 16.30 1.78 -9.21
CA LEU A 24 16.49 3.14 -8.73
C LEU A 24 15.62 3.41 -7.49
N ALA A 25 14.35 2.99 -7.50
CA ALA A 25 13.46 3.16 -6.36
C ALA A 25 13.96 2.39 -5.13
N PHE A 26 14.43 1.16 -5.33
CA PHE A 26 15.02 0.35 -4.26
C PHE A 26 16.28 0.98 -3.69
N ALA A 27 17.17 1.49 -4.56
CA ALA A 27 18.38 2.19 -4.13
C ALA A 27 18.05 3.44 -3.29
N CYS A 28 17.05 4.23 -3.69
CA CYS A 28 16.57 5.37 -2.89
C CYS A 28 16.05 4.92 -1.52
N ARG A 29 15.25 3.85 -1.45
CA ARG A 29 14.76 3.29 -0.17
C ARG A 29 15.90 2.78 0.70
N ALA A 30 16.83 2.02 0.14
CA ALA A 30 17.99 1.52 0.86
C ALA A 30 18.86 2.67 1.41
N TRP A 31 19.06 3.73 0.62
CA TRP A 31 19.76 4.94 1.08
C TRP A 31 19.05 5.62 2.25
N MET A 32 17.73 5.79 2.18
CA MET A 32 16.93 6.34 3.29
C MET A 32 17.08 5.50 4.56
N LEU A 33 16.92 4.17 4.45
CA LEU A 33 17.05 3.26 5.58
C LEU A 33 18.46 3.32 6.19
N ARG A 34 19.51 3.36 5.37
CA ARG A 34 20.89 3.51 5.86
C ARG A 34 21.08 4.81 6.67
N ARG A 35 20.36 5.88 6.34
CA ARG A 35 20.53 7.19 7.01
C ARG A 35 19.64 7.35 8.24
N PHE A 36 18.44 6.79 8.21
CA PHE A 36 17.35 7.12 9.13
C PHE A 36 16.74 5.92 9.86
N ALA A 37 17.09 4.68 9.52
CA ALA A 37 16.56 3.53 10.28
C ALA A 37 17.18 3.46 11.68
N VAL A 38 16.38 2.99 12.64
CA VAL A 38 16.78 2.71 14.01
C VAL A 38 16.46 1.26 14.30
N ASN A 39 17.45 0.48 14.74
CA ASN A 39 17.28 -0.96 14.96
C ASN A 39 16.63 -1.28 16.33
N VAL A 40 15.44 -0.72 16.59
CA VAL A 40 14.68 -0.97 17.81
C VAL A 40 13.19 -1.05 17.46
N PRO A 41 12.44 -2.03 18.01
CA PRO A 41 11.01 -2.15 17.76
C PRO A 41 10.27 -0.87 18.14
N TYR A 42 9.21 -0.63 17.39
CA TYR A 42 8.38 0.56 17.56
C TYR A 42 6.92 0.19 17.78
N TRP A 43 6.32 0.75 18.84
CA TRP A 43 4.91 0.60 19.19
C TRP A 43 4.44 -0.87 19.15
N ASP A 44 3.39 -1.17 18.40
CA ASP A 44 2.75 -2.48 18.24
C ASP A 44 3.73 -3.60 17.85
N GLN A 45 4.90 -3.25 17.32
CA GLN A 45 5.96 -4.21 17.00
C GLN A 45 6.48 -4.96 18.23
N TRP A 46 6.54 -4.30 19.39
CA TRP A 46 6.96 -4.94 20.64
C TRP A 46 6.03 -6.11 21.00
N ASP A 47 4.72 -5.89 20.92
CA ASP A 47 3.74 -6.91 21.23
C ASP A 47 3.72 -7.98 20.12
N ALA A 48 3.55 -7.58 18.86
CA ALA A 48 3.28 -8.49 17.75
C ALA A 48 4.48 -9.34 17.28
N GLU A 49 5.70 -8.78 17.31
CA GLU A 49 6.91 -9.51 16.92
C GLU A 49 7.61 -10.09 18.15
N VAL A 50 7.84 -9.31 19.20
CA VAL A 50 8.70 -9.77 20.29
C VAL A 50 7.97 -10.72 21.23
N VAL A 51 6.80 -10.31 21.73
CA VAL A 51 6.04 -11.10 22.71
C VAL A 51 5.27 -12.23 22.03
N GLU A 52 4.52 -11.93 20.97
CA GLU A 52 3.61 -12.90 20.35
C GLU A 52 4.30 -13.90 19.43
N LEU A 53 5.51 -13.60 18.92
CA LEU A 53 6.19 -14.41 17.92
C LEU A 53 7.57 -14.90 18.39
N TYR A 54 8.56 -14.01 18.56
CA TYR A 54 9.94 -14.41 18.83
C TYR A 54 10.13 -15.08 20.19
N HIS A 55 9.49 -14.59 21.25
CA HIS A 55 9.54 -15.24 22.57
C HIS A 55 9.03 -16.68 22.52
N LYS A 56 7.94 -16.93 21.77
CA LYS A 56 7.39 -18.28 21.60
C LYS A 56 8.31 -19.20 20.82
N VAL A 57 9.07 -18.66 19.85
CA VAL A 57 10.11 -19.42 19.13
C VAL A 57 11.18 -19.87 20.12
N LEU A 58 11.73 -18.94 20.89
CA LEU A 58 12.83 -19.20 21.83
C LEU A 58 12.43 -20.20 22.93
N ASP A 59 11.18 -20.15 23.38
CA ASP A 59 10.64 -21.06 24.39
C ASP A 59 10.17 -22.41 23.80
N GLY A 60 10.26 -22.62 22.49
CA GLY A 60 9.73 -23.82 21.82
C GLY A 60 8.21 -23.98 21.91
N SER A 61 7.48 -22.89 22.17
CA SER A 61 6.02 -22.88 22.37
C SER A 61 5.22 -22.34 21.18
N LEU A 62 5.89 -21.92 20.09
CA LEU A 62 5.22 -21.40 18.90
C LEU A 62 4.34 -22.47 18.23
N ALA A 63 3.04 -22.20 18.17
CA ALA A 63 2.07 -23.04 17.47
C ALA A 63 1.68 -22.44 16.12
N ALA A 64 1.24 -23.28 15.17
CA ALA A 64 0.77 -22.82 13.86
C ALA A 64 -0.40 -21.79 13.98
N GLY A 65 -1.24 -21.94 15.01
CA GLY A 65 -2.34 -21.02 15.29
C GLY A 65 -1.89 -19.60 15.63
N ASP A 66 -0.68 -19.42 16.17
CA ASP A 66 -0.13 -18.11 16.52
C ASP A 66 0.09 -17.24 15.28
N LEU A 67 0.39 -17.85 14.13
CA LEU A 67 0.52 -17.13 12.86
C LEU A 67 -0.81 -16.48 12.44
N PHE A 68 -1.95 -17.09 12.81
CA PHE A 68 -3.30 -16.64 12.47
C PHE A 68 -4.00 -15.85 13.58
N ALA A 69 -3.34 -15.68 14.73
CA ALA A 69 -3.87 -14.88 15.83
C ALA A 69 -4.13 -13.44 15.37
N PRO A 70 -5.16 -12.74 15.88
CA PRO A 70 -5.34 -11.33 15.58
C PRO A 70 -4.16 -10.51 16.16
N ALA A 71 -3.67 -9.54 15.38
CA ALA A 71 -2.82 -8.45 15.85
C ALA A 71 -3.60 -7.15 15.58
N ASN A 72 -4.04 -6.47 16.65
CA ASN A 72 -5.08 -5.44 16.57
C ASN A 72 -6.33 -5.98 15.83
N GLU A 73 -6.87 -5.23 14.86
CA GLU A 73 -8.01 -5.67 14.02
C GLU A 73 -7.62 -6.57 12.84
N HIS A 74 -6.36 -7.00 12.74
CA HIS A 74 -5.81 -7.61 11.53
C HIS A 74 -5.31 -9.03 11.78
N ARG A 75 -5.30 -9.85 10.71
CA ARG A 75 -4.51 -11.09 10.66
C ARG A 75 -3.35 -10.85 9.73
N ILE A 76 -2.15 -10.80 10.30
CA ILE A 76 -0.93 -10.36 9.65
C ILE A 76 -0.03 -11.56 9.32
N VAL A 77 -0.62 -12.62 8.78
CA VAL A 77 0.02 -13.93 8.60
C VAL A 77 1.31 -13.80 7.78
N LEU A 78 1.25 -13.08 6.65
CA LEU A 78 2.40 -12.90 5.77
C LEU A 78 3.51 -12.05 6.42
N THR A 79 3.15 -11.08 7.23
CA THR A 79 4.10 -10.27 8.01
C THR A 79 4.79 -11.14 9.07
N ARG A 80 4.05 -11.97 9.81
CA ARG A 80 4.65 -12.92 10.76
C ARG A 80 5.57 -13.92 10.08
N LEU A 81 5.16 -14.48 8.93
CA LEU A 81 6.00 -15.40 8.16
C LEU A 81 7.29 -14.74 7.67
N LEU A 82 7.20 -13.50 7.14
CA LEU A 82 8.36 -12.72 6.73
C LEU A 82 9.34 -12.52 7.88
N HIS A 83 8.82 -12.03 9.01
CA HIS A 83 9.63 -11.73 10.19
C HIS A 83 10.21 -12.97 10.86
N LEU A 84 9.47 -14.08 10.88
CA LEU A 84 9.97 -15.36 11.37
C LEU A 84 11.11 -15.88 10.49
N ALA A 85 10.97 -15.78 9.16
CA ALA A 85 12.03 -16.16 8.24
C ALA A 85 13.29 -15.31 8.46
N LEU A 86 13.14 -13.99 8.58
CA LEU A 86 14.26 -13.09 8.89
C LEU A 86 14.90 -13.42 10.24
N PHE A 87 14.09 -13.67 11.27
CA PHE A 87 14.58 -14.02 12.60
C PHE A 87 15.45 -15.28 12.58
N TYR A 88 15.05 -16.33 11.87
CA TYR A 88 15.88 -17.53 11.70
C TYR A 88 17.14 -17.28 10.87
N LEU A 89 17.04 -16.48 9.80
CA LEU A 89 18.21 -16.12 8.98
C LEU A 89 19.26 -15.31 9.77
N GLU A 90 18.83 -14.55 10.76
CA GLU A 90 19.70 -13.79 11.67
C GLU A 90 20.23 -14.62 12.85
N GLY A 91 19.95 -15.93 12.88
CA GLY A 91 20.34 -16.81 13.99
C GLY A 91 19.61 -16.46 15.28
N GLU A 92 18.28 -16.30 15.18
CA GLU A 92 17.37 -16.00 16.30
C GLU A 92 17.66 -14.64 16.96
N ARG A 93 18.04 -13.67 16.13
CA ARG A 93 18.25 -12.28 16.54
C ARG A 93 17.29 -11.39 15.81
N MET A 94 16.67 -10.48 16.55
CA MET A 94 15.76 -9.53 15.95
C MET A 94 16.56 -8.40 15.29
N ASN A 95 16.26 -8.14 14.01
CA ASN A 95 16.79 -7.01 13.27
C ASN A 95 15.66 -6.30 12.52
N THR A 96 15.18 -5.20 13.09
CA THR A 96 14.07 -4.42 12.53
C THR A 96 14.46 -3.75 11.21
N VAL A 97 15.74 -3.41 11.01
CA VAL A 97 16.22 -2.80 9.76
C VAL A 97 16.15 -3.78 8.60
N HIS A 98 16.48 -5.05 8.81
CA HIS A 98 16.31 -6.07 7.77
C HIS A 98 14.84 -6.27 7.39
N GLY A 99 13.92 -6.19 8.36
CA GLY A 99 12.48 -6.12 8.09
C GLY A 99 12.10 -4.90 7.24
N MET A 100 12.67 -3.72 7.52
CA MET A 100 12.45 -2.50 6.71
C MET A 100 13.00 -2.64 5.28
N VAL A 101 14.13 -3.33 5.09
CA VAL A 101 14.69 -3.60 3.75
C VAL A 101 13.80 -4.60 2.99
N ALA A 102 13.36 -5.68 3.65
CA ALA A 102 12.51 -6.68 3.03
C ALA A 102 11.16 -6.09 2.58
N GLN A 103 10.54 -5.26 3.42
CA GLN A 103 9.28 -4.60 3.05
C GLN A 103 9.48 -3.56 1.93
N ALA A 104 10.65 -2.90 1.83
CA ALA A 104 10.99 -2.04 0.70
C ALA A 104 11.04 -2.86 -0.60
N GLY A 105 11.49 -4.12 -0.55
CA GLY A 105 11.39 -5.09 -1.63
C GLY A 105 9.95 -5.29 -2.14
N VAL A 106 8.99 -5.48 -1.21
CA VAL A 106 7.55 -5.60 -1.54
C VAL A 106 7.02 -4.31 -2.17
N GLN A 107 7.45 -3.16 -1.67
CA GLN A 107 7.04 -1.87 -2.19
C GLN A 107 7.53 -1.66 -3.64
N VAL A 108 8.78 -1.99 -3.95
CA VAL A 108 9.30 -1.84 -5.32
C VAL A 108 8.79 -2.94 -6.27
N ALA A 109 8.42 -4.12 -5.75
CA ALA A 109 7.68 -5.11 -6.52
C ALA A 109 6.29 -4.58 -6.93
N THR A 110 5.60 -3.85 -6.04
CA THR A 110 4.36 -3.15 -6.37
C THR A 110 4.57 -2.14 -7.49
N LEU A 111 5.62 -1.31 -7.40
CA LEU A 111 6.01 -0.40 -8.49
C LEU A 111 6.21 -1.15 -9.80
N GLY A 112 6.90 -2.30 -9.78
CA GLY A 112 7.10 -3.14 -10.96
C GLY A 112 5.79 -3.56 -11.63
N VAL A 113 4.77 -3.95 -10.85
CA VAL A 113 3.43 -4.29 -11.39
C VAL A 113 2.76 -3.07 -12.02
N VAL A 114 2.83 -1.90 -11.38
CA VAL A 114 2.25 -0.66 -11.92
C VAL A 114 2.96 -0.24 -13.21
N LEU A 115 4.29 -0.24 -13.23
CA LEU A 115 5.08 0.11 -14.42
C LEU A 115 4.84 -0.86 -15.57
N TRP A 116 4.74 -2.16 -15.27
CA TRP A 116 4.39 -3.15 -16.28
C TRP A 116 2.99 -2.91 -16.86
N ALA A 117 2.04 -2.53 -16.02
CA ALA A 117 0.70 -2.21 -16.46
C ALA A 117 0.65 -0.93 -17.31
N LEU A 118 1.42 0.09 -16.91
CA LEU A 118 1.48 1.40 -17.56
C LEU A 118 2.18 1.35 -18.93
N ASN A 119 3.27 0.58 -19.03
CA ASN A 119 4.08 0.50 -20.25
C ASN A 119 3.55 -0.49 -21.30
N GLY A 120 2.27 -0.88 -21.20
CA GLY A 120 1.49 -1.77 -22.06
C GLY A 120 2.15 -2.16 -23.38
N ARG A 121 1.75 -1.59 -24.53
CA ARG A 121 2.42 -1.78 -25.84
C ARG A 121 3.47 -0.70 -26.15
N ARG A 122 3.59 0.31 -25.28
CA ARG A 122 4.35 1.55 -25.53
C ARG A 122 5.07 1.96 -24.26
N LEU A 123 6.30 2.47 -24.39
CA LEU A 123 7.01 3.07 -23.28
C LEU A 123 6.45 4.47 -22.98
N LEU A 124 5.98 4.65 -21.75
CA LEU A 124 5.38 5.88 -21.23
C LEU A 124 6.33 6.50 -20.20
N TRP A 125 7.38 7.17 -20.68
CA TRP A 125 8.46 7.70 -19.83
C TRP A 125 7.96 8.67 -18.74
N THR A 126 7.21 9.71 -19.10
CA THR A 126 6.75 10.72 -18.12
C THR A 126 5.82 10.13 -17.06
N PRO A 127 4.77 9.34 -17.41
CA PRO A 127 3.98 8.61 -16.41
C PRO A 127 4.81 7.67 -15.54
N SER A 128 5.77 6.94 -16.14
CA SER A 128 6.65 6.02 -15.40
C SER A 128 7.52 6.74 -14.40
N LEU A 129 8.10 7.90 -14.78
CA LEU A 129 8.89 8.74 -13.89
C LEU A 129 8.06 9.23 -12.70
N LEU A 130 6.85 9.74 -12.94
CA LEU A 130 5.99 10.25 -11.87
C LEU A 130 5.54 9.18 -10.89
N VAL A 131 5.12 8.01 -11.40
CA VAL A 131 4.80 6.87 -10.55
C VAL A 131 6.03 6.45 -9.75
N THR A 132 7.19 6.33 -10.40
CA THR A 132 8.44 5.96 -9.72
C THR A 132 8.83 6.96 -8.65
N ALA A 133 8.70 8.27 -8.91
CA ALA A 133 8.95 9.33 -7.93
C ALA A 133 8.04 9.17 -6.70
N ALA A 134 6.76 8.85 -6.87
CA ALA A 134 5.86 8.60 -5.74
C ALA A 134 6.36 7.46 -4.83
N PHE A 135 6.98 6.42 -5.41
CA PHE A 135 7.60 5.32 -4.68
C PHE A 135 9.00 5.62 -4.13
N MET A 136 9.68 6.68 -4.57
CA MET A 136 10.99 7.09 -4.06
C MET A 136 10.88 8.02 -2.86
N LEU A 137 9.86 8.87 -2.86
CA LEU A 137 9.72 9.94 -1.89
C LEU A 137 9.30 9.40 -0.52
N PRO A 138 9.68 10.06 0.58
CA PRO A 138 9.38 9.63 1.95
C PRO A 138 7.93 10.00 2.34
N VAL A 139 6.96 9.84 1.44
CA VAL A 139 5.58 10.32 1.63
C VAL A 139 4.86 9.65 2.80
N SER A 140 5.22 8.41 3.11
CA SER A 140 4.74 7.67 4.27
C SER A 140 5.92 7.21 5.14
N TRP A 141 6.67 8.18 5.67
CA TRP A 141 7.88 7.93 6.46
C TRP A 141 7.64 6.96 7.62
N GLU A 142 6.45 7.01 8.25
CA GLU A 142 6.08 6.08 9.33
C GLU A 142 6.18 4.62 8.86
N ASN A 143 5.67 4.32 7.66
CA ASN A 143 5.73 2.97 7.11
C ASN A 143 7.15 2.59 6.72
N ILE A 144 7.93 3.50 6.13
CA ILE A 144 9.31 3.23 5.68
C ILE A 144 10.18 2.74 6.83
N TYR A 145 10.12 3.43 7.98
CA TYR A 145 11.01 3.17 9.11
C TYR A 145 10.41 2.26 10.17
N TRP A 146 9.31 1.58 9.89
CA TRP A 146 8.64 0.68 10.83
C TRP A 146 8.37 -0.66 10.16
N SER A 147 9.21 -1.67 10.42
CA SER A 147 9.14 -2.96 9.73
C SER A 147 7.85 -3.75 9.97
N TYR A 148 7.13 -3.45 11.05
CA TYR A 148 5.80 -3.96 11.32
C TYR A 148 4.77 -3.56 10.24
N GLN A 149 5.04 -2.50 9.48
CA GLN A 149 4.17 -2.00 8.41
C GLN A 149 4.31 -2.77 7.10
N SER A 150 5.09 -3.87 7.05
CA SER A 150 5.10 -4.79 5.91
C SER A 150 3.70 -5.30 5.53
N GLN A 151 2.78 -5.39 6.51
CA GLN A 151 1.36 -5.70 6.28
C GLN A 151 0.67 -4.69 5.34
N VAL A 152 1.00 -3.40 5.44
CA VAL A 152 0.45 -2.36 4.56
C VAL A 152 0.97 -2.56 3.14
N TYR A 153 2.27 -2.82 2.98
CA TYR A 153 2.87 -3.02 1.67
C TYR A 153 2.41 -4.31 0.99
N PHE A 154 2.24 -5.40 1.73
CA PHE A 154 1.61 -6.61 1.20
C PHE A 154 0.17 -6.35 0.77
N ALA A 155 -0.63 -5.65 1.58
CA ALA A 155 -2.02 -5.34 1.24
C ALA A 155 -2.12 -4.53 -0.05
N ILE A 156 -1.28 -3.50 -0.21
CA ILE A 156 -1.20 -2.69 -1.43
C ILE A 156 -0.69 -3.52 -2.61
N PHE A 157 0.36 -4.33 -2.44
CA PHE A 157 0.91 -5.19 -3.47
C PHE A 157 -0.16 -6.12 -4.05
N PHE A 158 -0.89 -6.83 -3.19
CA PHE A 158 -1.94 -7.74 -3.63
C PHE A 158 -3.15 -7.01 -4.19
N ALA A 159 -3.49 -5.81 -3.69
CA ALA A 159 -4.54 -4.98 -4.29
C ALA A 159 -4.18 -4.58 -5.73
N VAL A 160 -2.97 -4.10 -5.95
CA VAL A 160 -2.44 -3.71 -7.26
C VAL A 160 -2.35 -4.91 -8.20
N LEU A 161 -1.84 -6.06 -7.72
CA LEU A 161 -1.75 -7.28 -8.51
C LEU A 161 -3.14 -7.83 -8.89
N ALA A 162 -4.08 -7.83 -7.94
CA ALA A 162 -5.47 -8.22 -8.19
C ALA A 162 -6.16 -7.29 -9.20
N ALA A 163 -5.97 -5.98 -9.08
CA ALA A 163 -6.52 -5.00 -10.03
C ALA A 163 -5.91 -5.17 -11.43
N ALA A 164 -4.60 -5.38 -11.53
CA ALA A 164 -3.93 -5.63 -12.81
C ALA A 164 -4.40 -6.95 -13.45
N ALA A 165 -4.63 -7.98 -12.66
CA ALA A 165 -5.23 -9.23 -13.11
C ALA A 165 -6.69 -9.01 -13.56
N ALA A 166 -7.52 -8.40 -12.72
CA ALA A 166 -8.91 -8.10 -12.97
C ALA A 166 -9.14 -7.07 -14.11
N ALA A 167 -8.10 -6.37 -14.56
CA ALA A 167 -8.15 -5.57 -15.79
C ALA A 167 -7.95 -6.42 -17.07
N ARG A 168 -7.30 -7.58 -16.99
CA ARG A 168 -7.05 -8.50 -18.13
C ARG A 168 -8.20 -9.47 -18.39
N GLN A 169 -8.57 -9.66 -19.66
CA GLN A 169 -9.74 -10.49 -20.02
C GLN A 169 -9.47 -12.01 -20.10
N ARG A 170 -8.21 -12.48 -20.24
CA ARG A 170 -7.87 -13.92 -20.31
C ARG A 170 -6.89 -14.32 -19.19
N MET A 171 -7.09 -15.50 -18.60
CA MET A 171 -6.23 -16.18 -17.61
C MET A 171 -5.91 -15.45 -16.28
N ALA A 172 -6.68 -14.41 -15.94
CA ALA A 172 -6.37 -13.58 -14.78
C ALA A 172 -7.18 -13.89 -13.50
N PHE A 173 -8.07 -14.89 -13.56
CA PHE A 173 -8.90 -15.28 -12.41
C PHE A 173 -8.06 -15.81 -11.25
N TRP A 174 -7.16 -16.77 -11.52
CA TRP A 174 -6.34 -17.38 -10.48
C TRP A 174 -5.38 -16.39 -9.83
N THR A 175 -4.76 -15.50 -10.61
CA THR A 175 -3.93 -14.42 -10.05
C THR A 175 -4.74 -13.49 -9.16
N ALA A 176 -5.97 -13.12 -9.56
CA ALA A 176 -6.84 -12.30 -8.73
C ALA A 176 -7.29 -13.05 -7.45
N LEU A 177 -7.62 -14.34 -7.56
CA LEU A 177 -8.01 -15.18 -6.42
C LEU A 177 -6.87 -15.31 -5.40
N VAL A 178 -5.67 -15.68 -5.85
CA VAL A 178 -4.49 -15.80 -4.99
C VAL A 178 -4.18 -14.46 -4.33
N SER A 179 -4.25 -13.35 -5.08
CA SER A 179 -4.03 -12.01 -4.53
C SER A 179 -5.08 -11.64 -3.47
N VAL A 180 -6.35 -11.98 -3.68
CA VAL A 180 -7.43 -11.74 -2.70
C VAL A 180 -7.19 -12.55 -1.41
N LEU A 181 -6.86 -13.83 -1.54
CA LEU A 181 -6.59 -14.69 -0.38
C LEU A 181 -5.36 -14.22 0.39
N ALA A 182 -4.27 -13.90 -0.31
CA ALA A 182 -3.04 -13.39 0.29
C ALA A 182 -3.24 -12.00 0.94
N GLY A 183 -4.01 -11.11 0.29
CA GLY A 183 -4.39 -9.81 0.84
C GLY A 183 -5.25 -9.95 2.11
N GLY A 184 -6.21 -10.89 2.11
CA GLY A 184 -7.03 -11.20 3.29
C GLY A 184 -6.23 -11.79 4.46
N ALA A 185 -5.14 -12.50 4.17
CA ALA A 185 -4.19 -13.00 5.16
C ALA A 185 -3.15 -11.97 5.62
N THR A 186 -3.27 -10.73 5.16
CA THR A 186 -2.35 -9.63 5.50
C THR A 186 -3.01 -8.57 6.37
N MET A 187 -4.18 -8.08 5.95
CA MET A 187 -4.86 -6.98 6.63
C MET A 187 -6.35 -7.00 6.29
N ALA A 188 -7.17 -6.30 7.10
CA ALA A 188 -8.61 -6.18 6.86
C ALA A 188 -8.95 -5.63 5.45
N SER A 189 -8.05 -4.81 4.89
CA SER A 189 -8.18 -4.24 3.53
C SER A 189 -8.16 -5.29 2.41
N GLY A 190 -7.80 -6.55 2.69
CA GLY A 190 -8.01 -7.66 1.77
C GLY A 190 -9.47 -7.83 1.33
N ALA A 191 -10.43 -7.44 2.17
CA ALA A 191 -11.84 -7.39 1.79
C ALA A 191 -12.09 -6.39 0.64
N PHE A 192 -11.40 -5.25 0.65
CA PHE A 192 -11.52 -4.24 -0.41
C PHE A 192 -10.91 -4.74 -1.71
N THR A 193 -9.82 -5.51 -1.64
CA THR A 193 -9.24 -6.18 -2.81
C THR A 193 -10.27 -7.13 -3.45
N ALA A 194 -10.96 -7.92 -2.64
CA ALA A 194 -12.03 -8.80 -3.11
C ALA A 194 -13.19 -8.03 -3.76
N LEU A 195 -13.67 -6.96 -3.13
CA LEU A 195 -14.75 -6.11 -3.67
C LEU A 195 -14.34 -5.40 -4.97
N THR A 196 -13.10 -4.94 -5.09
CA THR A 196 -12.57 -4.36 -6.34
C THR A 196 -12.59 -5.38 -7.48
N VAL A 197 -12.16 -6.62 -7.21
CA VAL A 197 -12.22 -7.70 -8.21
C VAL A 197 -13.67 -8.05 -8.53
N ALA A 198 -14.56 -8.11 -7.53
CA ALA A 198 -15.98 -8.34 -7.74
C ALA A 198 -16.61 -7.28 -8.66
N ALA A 199 -16.30 -6.00 -8.44
CA ALA A 199 -16.75 -4.90 -9.31
C ALA A 199 -16.27 -5.08 -10.76
N ALA A 200 -15.02 -5.53 -10.97
CA ALA A 200 -14.51 -5.82 -12.30
C ALA A 200 -15.30 -6.94 -13.01
N TYR A 201 -15.59 -8.03 -12.31
CA TYR A 201 -16.35 -9.16 -12.86
C TYR A 201 -17.84 -8.84 -13.04
N LEU A 202 -18.43 -8.06 -12.14
CA LEU A 202 -19.79 -7.57 -12.27
C LEU A 202 -19.91 -6.69 -13.53
N HIS A 203 -19.00 -5.74 -13.73
CA HIS A 203 -18.95 -4.93 -14.94
C HIS A 203 -18.81 -5.80 -16.20
N ARG A 204 -17.92 -6.81 -16.19
CA ARG A 204 -17.80 -7.78 -17.30
C ARG A 204 -19.10 -8.53 -17.58
N SER A 205 -19.86 -8.90 -16.55
CA SER A 205 -21.13 -9.60 -16.71
C SER A 205 -22.15 -8.78 -17.50
N VAL A 206 -22.06 -7.45 -17.40
CA VAL A 206 -22.92 -6.51 -18.16
C VAL A 206 -22.44 -6.37 -19.59
N ILE A 207 -21.13 -6.20 -19.82
CA ILE A 207 -20.58 -5.91 -21.14
C ILE A 207 -20.29 -7.15 -22.02
N GLN A 208 -20.29 -8.37 -21.45
CA GLN A 208 -20.01 -9.63 -22.16
C GLN A 208 -21.16 -10.64 -21.98
N PRO A 209 -22.26 -10.52 -22.75
CA PRO A 209 -23.46 -11.32 -22.56
C PRO A 209 -23.20 -12.84 -22.66
N LEU A 210 -22.32 -13.26 -23.58
CA LEU A 210 -21.93 -14.67 -23.75
C LEU A 210 -21.27 -15.29 -22.50
N HIS A 211 -20.67 -14.47 -21.64
CA HIS A 211 -19.97 -14.92 -20.43
C HIS A 211 -20.63 -14.41 -19.14
N ARG A 212 -21.84 -13.83 -19.23
CA ARG A 212 -22.52 -13.14 -18.13
C ARG A 212 -22.63 -13.99 -16.87
N ARG A 213 -23.09 -15.24 -17.00
CA ARG A 213 -23.27 -16.15 -15.86
C ARG A 213 -21.94 -16.43 -15.16
N ARG A 214 -20.89 -16.79 -15.91
CA ARG A 214 -19.55 -17.06 -15.36
C ARG A 214 -18.97 -15.84 -14.65
N ALA A 215 -19.12 -14.66 -15.26
CA ALA A 215 -18.65 -13.41 -14.66
C ALA A 215 -19.44 -13.03 -13.40
N ALA A 216 -20.76 -13.21 -13.40
CA ALA A 216 -21.59 -12.98 -12.22
C ALA A 216 -21.28 -13.97 -11.08
N SER A 217 -21.07 -15.25 -11.38
CA SER A 217 -20.63 -16.25 -10.38
C SER A 217 -19.27 -15.91 -9.80
N ALA A 218 -18.31 -15.48 -10.63
CA ALA A 218 -17.01 -15.01 -10.15
C ALA A 218 -17.16 -13.78 -9.23
N ALA A 219 -17.98 -12.80 -9.61
CA ALA A 219 -18.27 -11.65 -8.75
C ALA A 219 -18.88 -12.08 -7.41
N GLY A 220 -19.85 -12.99 -7.43
CA GLY A 220 -20.47 -13.56 -6.22
C GLY A 220 -19.46 -14.24 -5.30
N LEU A 221 -18.55 -15.05 -5.86
CA LEU A 221 -17.44 -15.65 -5.09
C LEU A 221 -16.59 -14.58 -4.40
N PHE A 222 -16.18 -13.53 -5.12
CA PHE A 222 -15.36 -12.47 -4.52
C PHE A 222 -16.12 -11.66 -3.46
N VAL A 223 -17.44 -11.49 -3.58
CA VAL A 223 -18.26 -10.91 -2.52
C VAL A 223 -18.29 -11.81 -1.28
N VAL A 224 -18.45 -13.12 -1.47
CA VAL A 224 -18.39 -14.10 -0.36
C VAL A 224 -17.01 -14.09 0.32
N LEU A 225 -15.93 -14.00 -0.45
CA LEU A 225 -14.58 -13.87 0.09
C LEU A 225 -14.40 -12.55 0.86
N ALA A 226 -14.89 -11.43 0.33
CA ALA A 226 -14.88 -10.14 1.03
C ALA A 226 -15.59 -10.24 2.37
N TRP A 227 -16.79 -10.85 2.39
CA TRP A 227 -17.54 -11.10 3.60
C TRP A 227 -16.78 -12.04 4.56
N GLY A 228 -16.18 -13.11 4.07
CA GLY A 228 -15.34 -14.00 4.87
C GLY A 228 -14.20 -13.25 5.59
N VAL A 229 -13.51 -12.35 4.87
CA VAL A 229 -12.45 -11.51 5.47
C VAL A 229 -13.00 -10.61 6.58
N THR A 230 -14.18 -10.01 6.42
CA THR A 230 -14.77 -9.18 7.49
C THR A 230 -15.30 -9.99 8.68
N ARG A 231 -15.68 -11.26 8.47
CA ARG A 231 -16.07 -12.15 9.58
C ARG A 231 -14.90 -12.59 10.43
N ILE A 232 -13.72 -12.73 9.81
CA ILE A 232 -12.53 -13.06 10.58
C ILE A 232 -11.99 -11.82 11.30
N THR A 233 -12.02 -10.61 10.72
CA THR A 233 -11.45 -9.40 11.37
C THR A 233 -11.92 -9.22 12.82
N TRP A 234 -10.95 -9.14 13.73
CA TRP A 234 -11.21 -9.01 15.16
C TRP A 234 -11.63 -7.58 15.48
N ARG A 235 -12.65 -7.40 16.32
CA ARG A 235 -13.03 -6.07 16.82
C ARG A 235 -12.30 -5.83 18.12
N ASN A 236 -11.30 -4.94 18.11
CA ASN A 236 -10.62 -4.53 19.34
C ASN A 236 -11.52 -3.54 20.12
N PRO A 237 -12.03 -3.90 21.32
CA PRO A 237 -12.84 -2.99 22.13
C PRO A 237 -12.08 -1.71 22.49
N GLY A 238 -10.76 -1.83 22.66
CA GLY A 238 -9.88 -0.71 22.96
C GLY A 238 -9.77 0.32 21.84
N HIS A 239 -10.24 0.03 20.61
CA HIS A 239 -10.18 0.97 19.49
C HIS A 239 -11.55 1.55 19.09
N VAL A 240 -12.62 1.26 19.86
CA VAL A 240 -13.96 1.78 19.56
C VAL A 240 -13.99 3.31 19.59
N TYR A 241 -13.21 3.94 20.48
CA TYR A 241 -13.13 5.40 20.58
C TYR A 241 -12.48 6.08 19.36
N LEU A 242 -11.79 5.32 18.50
CA LEU A 242 -11.20 5.82 17.25
C LEU A 242 -12.20 5.81 16.09
N GLN A 243 -13.34 5.15 16.26
CA GLN A 243 -14.34 4.99 15.22
C GLN A 243 -15.22 6.23 15.10
N ALA A 244 -15.67 6.52 13.88
CA ALA A 244 -16.68 7.55 13.66
C ALA A 244 -17.97 7.17 14.41
N SER A 245 -18.41 8.05 15.31
CA SER A 245 -19.58 7.82 16.15
C SER A 245 -20.89 8.22 15.45
N ASN A 246 -20.81 9.05 14.41
CA ASN A 246 -21.96 9.50 13.62
C ASN A 246 -21.57 9.82 12.16
N VAL A 247 -22.59 10.06 11.33
CA VAL A 247 -22.44 10.33 9.89
C VAL A 247 -21.61 11.60 9.64
N THR A 248 -21.79 12.65 10.42
CA THR A 248 -21.05 13.91 10.26
C THR A 248 -19.56 13.70 10.47
N GLU A 249 -19.18 13.00 11.54
CA GLU A 249 -17.79 12.67 11.84
C GLU A 249 -17.17 11.80 10.75
N PHE A 250 -17.91 10.81 10.27
CA PHE A 250 -17.51 9.97 9.14
C PHE A 250 -17.27 10.81 7.87
N LEU A 251 -18.19 11.69 7.49
CA LEU A 251 -18.07 12.51 6.28
C LEU A 251 -16.93 13.52 6.37
N LEU A 252 -16.73 14.14 7.54
CA LEU A 252 -15.59 15.02 7.80
C LEU A 252 -14.27 14.27 7.70
N SER A 253 -14.19 13.07 8.28
CA SER A 253 -12.99 12.25 8.18
C SER A 253 -12.75 11.76 6.75
N LEU A 254 -13.79 11.35 6.04
CA LEU A 254 -13.72 10.96 4.64
C LEU A 254 -13.18 12.11 3.79
N GLY A 255 -13.65 13.34 4.00
CA GLY A 255 -13.10 14.53 3.36
C GLY A 255 -11.59 14.67 3.56
N ARG A 256 -11.07 14.38 4.77
CA ARG A 256 -9.62 14.41 5.07
C ARG A 256 -8.85 13.33 4.31
N TYR A 257 -9.38 12.10 4.21
CA TYR A 257 -8.73 11.02 3.45
C TYR A 257 -8.80 11.24 1.92
N LEU A 258 -9.88 11.85 1.41
CA LEU A 258 -10.02 12.16 0.00
C LEU A 258 -9.13 13.32 -0.44
N THR A 259 -8.79 14.24 0.46
CA THR A 259 -7.96 15.43 0.20
C THR A 259 -6.48 15.19 0.48
N TRP A 260 -5.99 13.98 0.21
CA TRP A 260 -4.55 13.72 0.27
C TRP A 260 -3.81 14.76 -0.58
N PRO A 261 -2.77 15.41 -0.02
CA PRO A 261 -2.03 14.96 1.13
C PRO A 261 -2.23 15.74 2.43
N ARG A 262 -3.48 16.02 2.81
CA ARG A 262 -3.76 16.85 3.99
C ARG A 262 -3.13 18.23 3.84
N VAL A 263 -3.11 18.77 2.61
CA VAL A 263 -2.81 20.18 2.34
C VAL A 263 -4.16 20.88 2.27
N PRO A 264 -4.64 21.49 3.37
CA PRO A 264 -6.03 21.93 3.51
C PRO A 264 -6.47 22.99 2.49
N TRP A 265 -5.51 23.61 1.79
CA TRP A 265 -5.69 24.93 1.18
C TRP A 265 -5.77 24.96 -0.34
N THR A 266 -5.62 23.82 -1.05
CA THR A 266 -5.39 23.90 -2.50
C THR A 266 -6.46 23.23 -3.37
N GLY A 267 -7.36 22.42 -2.81
CA GLY A 267 -8.31 21.63 -3.61
C GLY A 267 -7.65 20.59 -4.55
N LEU A 268 -6.31 20.59 -4.64
CA LEU A 268 -5.53 19.75 -5.55
C LEU A 268 -5.66 18.26 -5.23
N GLY A 269 -5.99 17.91 -3.99
CA GLY A 269 -6.34 16.55 -3.59
C GLY A 269 -7.54 15.97 -4.33
N LEU A 270 -8.42 16.83 -4.88
CA LEU A 270 -9.60 16.41 -5.63
C LEU A 270 -9.32 16.19 -7.13
N VAL A 271 -8.18 16.65 -7.65
CA VAL A 271 -7.83 16.51 -9.08
C VAL A 271 -7.74 15.03 -9.51
N PRO A 272 -7.07 14.13 -8.77
CA PRO A 272 -7.09 12.70 -9.10
C PRO A 272 -8.50 12.12 -9.13
N TRP A 273 -9.36 12.50 -8.19
CA TRP A 273 -10.75 12.04 -8.12
C TRP A 273 -11.58 12.53 -9.30
N ALA A 274 -11.40 13.78 -9.71
CA ALA A 274 -12.03 14.32 -10.92
C ALA A 274 -11.61 13.52 -12.16
N CYS A 275 -10.33 13.13 -12.26
CA CYS A 275 -9.86 12.25 -13.33
C CYS A 275 -10.58 10.90 -13.30
N GLY A 276 -10.61 10.24 -12.14
CA GLY A 276 -11.34 8.98 -11.95
C GLY A 276 -12.81 9.09 -12.36
N ALA A 277 -13.50 10.14 -11.93
CA ALA A 277 -14.90 10.40 -12.25
C ALA A 277 -15.13 10.59 -13.76
N VAL A 278 -14.28 11.37 -14.44
CA VAL A 278 -14.39 11.60 -15.89
C VAL A 278 -14.24 10.29 -16.67
N TYR A 279 -13.25 9.46 -16.32
CA TYR A 279 -13.06 8.17 -17.00
C TYR A 279 -14.15 7.17 -16.65
N ALA A 280 -14.61 7.13 -15.39
CA ALA A 280 -15.75 6.30 -14.99
C ALA A 280 -17.01 6.67 -15.78
N TRP A 281 -17.33 7.98 -15.88
CA TRP A 281 -18.46 8.46 -16.68
C TRP A 281 -18.32 8.09 -18.17
N ARG A 282 -17.13 8.27 -18.77
CA ARG A 282 -16.89 7.91 -20.18
C ARG A 282 -17.13 6.43 -20.45
N HIS A 283 -16.69 5.55 -19.56
CA HIS A 283 -16.69 4.11 -19.81
C HIS A 283 -17.97 3.41 -19.32
N ILE A 284 -18.49 3.81 -18.16
CA ILE A 284 -19.65 3.18 -17.53
C ILE A 284 -20.94 3.83 -18.03
N VAL A 285 -21.02 5.17 -18.03
CA VAL A 285 -22.25 5.89 -18.39
C VAL A 285 -22.38 6.06 -19.90
N LYS A 286 -21.30 6.47 -20.58
CA LYS A 286 -21.29 6.66 -22.04
C LYS A 286 -20.93 5.39 -22.83
N GLY A 287 -20.66 4.27 -22.14
CA GLY A 287 -20.38 2.98 -22.78
C GLY A 287 -19.12 2.95 -23.66
N ARG A 288 -18.20 3.92 -23.54
CA ARG A 288 -16.99 3.94 -24.36
C ARG A 288 -16.08 2.77 -23.97
N PRO A 289 -15.46 2.07 -24.93
CA PRO A 289 -14.56 0.98 -24.60
C PRO A 289 -13.34 1.49 -23.81
N ALA A 290 -12.99 0.78 -22.74
CA ALA A 290 -11.80 1.07 -21.94
C ALA A 290 -10.64 0.14 -22.33
N ASN A 291 -9.46 0.71 -22.57
CA ASN A 291 -8.25 -0.09 -22.75
C ASN A 291 -7.84 -0.78 -21.43
N TYR A 292 -6.74 -1.54 -21.44
CA TYR A 292 -6.27 -2.25 -20.25
C TYR A 292 -5.87 -1.27 -19.13
N THR A 293 -5.09 -0.25 -19.47
CA THR A 293 -4.53 0.74 -18.54
C THR A 293 -5.63 1.56 -17.85
N GLN A 294 -6.66 1.96 -18.59
CA GLN A 294 -7.85 2.64 -18.08
C GLN A 294 -8.63 1.77 -17.10
N ARG A 295 -8.87 0.49 -17.44
CA ARG A 295 -9.55 -0.44 -16.53
C ARG A 295 -8.76 -0.66 -15.25
N PHE A 296 -7.44 -0.82 -15.38
CA PHE A 296 -6.56 -0.97 -14.23
C PHE A 296 -6.61 0.27 -13.32
N GLY A 297 -6.46 1.48 -13.87
CA GLY A 297 -6.56 2.74 -13.12
C GLY A 297 -7.91 2.91 -12.43
N LEU A 298 -9.03 2.61 -13.10
CA LEU A 298 -10.37 2.65 -12.50
C LEU A 298 -10.53 1.65 -11.34
N LEU A 299 -9.94 0.46 -11.43
CA LEU A 299 -9.96 -0.51 -10.33
C LEU A 299 -9.13 -0.04 -9.13
N LEU A 300 -8.02 0.66 -9.37
CA LEU A 300 -7.27 1.30 -8.28
C LEU A 300 -8.11 2.38 -7.60
N PHE A 301 -8.88 3.19 -8.35
CA PHE A 301 -9.82 4.15 -7.78
C PHE A 301 -10.88 3.47 -6.90
N VAL A 302 -11.48 2.36 -7.35
CA VAL A 302 -12.44 1.60 -6.53
C VAL A 302 -11.80 1.15 -5.22
N TRP A 303 -10.61 0.56 -5.29
CA TRP A 303 -9.93 0.06 -4.10
C TRP A 303 -9.60 1.17 -3.10
N VAL A 304 -9.04 2.28 -3.58
CA VAL A 304 -8.66 3.39 -2.70
C VAL A 304 -9.87 4.14 -2.14
N SER A 305 -10.99 4.21 -2.87
CA SER A 305 -12.26 4.70 -2.29
C SER A 305 -12.73 3.86 -1.11
N LEU A 306 -12.67 2.53 -1.23
CA LEU A 306 -13.02 1.62 -0.14
C LEU A 306 -12.05 1.76 1.04
N ALA A 307 -10.75 1.87 0.77
CA ALA A 307 -9.74 2.09 1.80
C ALA A 307 -9.93 3.44 2.54
N CYS A 308 -10.20 4.53 1.81
CA CYS A 308 -10.50 5.84 2.40
C CYS A 308 -11.76 5.81 3.25
N ALA A 309 -12.84 5.18 2.78
CA ALA A 309 -14.07 5.03 3.56
C ALA A 309 -13.85 4.22 4.84
N ALA A 310 -13.13 3.10 4.74
CA ALA A 310 -12.82 2.28 5.90
C ALA A 310 -11.92 3.01 6.91
N ALA A 311 -10.92 3.75 6.44
CA ALA A 311 -10.05 4.54 7.31
C ALA A 311 -10.80 5.72 7.96
N ALA A 312 -11.70 6.38 7.22
CA ALA A 312 -12.57 7.43 7.72
C ALA A 312 -13.49 6.94 8.85
N TYR A 313 -14.02 5.72 8.71
CA TYR A 313 -14.80 5.10 9.76
C TYR A 313 -13.94 4.63 10.93
N ALA A 314 -12.85 3.88 10.68
CA ALA A 314 -12.09 3.22 11.74
C ALA A 314 -11.16 4.14 12.52
N ARG A 315 -10.79 5.30 11.95
CA ARG A 315 -9.79 6.23 12.47
C ARG A 315 -10.22 7.68 12.23
N SER A 316 -11.45 8.03 12.63
CA SER A 316 -12.08 9.31 12.34
C SER A 316 -11.25 10.52 12.82
N ASN A 317 -10.67 10.38 14.02
CA ASN A 317 -9.90 11.42 14.73
C ASN A 317 -8.39 11.17 14.78
N ALA A 318 -7.88 10.13 14.10
CA ALA A 318 -6.49 9.67 14.23
C ALA A 318 -5.83 9.39 12.87
N MET A 319 -5.88 10.35 11.95
CA MET A 319 -5.18 10.24 10.67
C MET A 319 -3.66 10.38 10.87
N SER A 320 -2.96 9.26 10.77
CA SER A 320 -1.49 9.15 10.83
C SER A 320 -0.85 9.11 9.44
N ASN A 321 0.44 9.45 9.34
CA ASN A 321 1.19 9.50 8.07
C ASN A 321 1.29 8.11 7.40
N ARG A 322 1.23 7.02 8.16
CA ARG A 322 1.16 5.63 7.63
C ARG A 322 -0.04 5.35 6.71
N TYR A 323 -1.08 6.20 6.67
CA TYR A 323 -2.18 6.01 5.71
C TYR A 323 -1.89 6.61 4.33
N PHE A 324 -0.80 7.37 4.18
CA PHE A 324 -0.52 8.10 2.96
C PHE A 324 -0.18 7.18 1.78
N ASP A 325 0.35 5.98 2.03
CA ASP A 325 0.58 4.98 0.98
C ASP A 325 -0.73 4.52 0.31
N TYR A 326 -1.83 4.40 1.06
CA TYR A 326 -3.14 4.07 0.49
C TYR A 326 -3.63 5.18 -0.43
N THR A 327 -3.67 6.40 0.09
CA THR A 327 -4.22 7.56 -0.61
C THR A 327 -3.34 8.01 -1.77
N MET A 328 -2.02 7.78 -1.72
CA MET A 328 -1.10 7.98 -2.86
C MET A 328 -1.54 7.18 -4.10
N LEU A 329 -2.20 6.03 -3.92
CA LEU A 329 -2.73 5.26 -5.05
C LEU A 329 -3.77 6.02 -5.87
N THR A 330 -4.44 7.04 -5.32
CA THR A 330 -5.35 7.89 -6.12
C THR A 330 -4.59 8.65 -7.22
N TYR A 331 -3.39 9.15 -6.93
CA TYR A 331 -2.54 9.86 -7.88
C TYR A 331 -1.96 8.90 -8.91
N ILE A 332 -1.50 7.72 -8.46
CA ILE A 332 -1.06 6.66 -9.37
C ILE A 332 -2.21 6.24 -10.29
N ALA A 333 -3.42 6.06 -9.75
CA ALA A 333 -4.61 5.72 -10.53
C ALA A 333 -4.96 6.80 -11.56
N ALA A 334 -4.85 8.09 -11.20
CA ALA A 334 -5.05 9.21 -12.11
C ALA A 334 -4.03 9.21 -13.25
N ILE A 335 -2.74 9.06 -12.93
CA ILE A 335 -1.67 8.98 -13.93
C ILE A 335 -1.93 7.80 -14.88
N VAL A 336 -2.20 6.62 -14.32
CA VAL A 336 -2.42 5.38 -15.07
C VAL A 336 -3.65 5.51 -15.99
N VAL A 337 -4.80 5.95 -15.47
CA VAL A 337 -6.05 5.99 -16.25
C VAL A 337 -5.94 6.97 -17.43
N SER A 338 -5.20 8.06 -17.28
CA SER A 338 -5.08 9.11 -18.29
C SER A 338 -3.88 8.98 -19.22
N ALA A 339 -2.90 8.12 -18.90
CA ALA A 339 -1.59 8.12 -19.55
C ALA A 339 -1.64 8.00 -21.09
N GLU A 340 -2.38 7.00 -21.59
CA GLU A 340 -2.47 6.75 -23.04
C GLU A 340 -3.23 7.86 -23.78
N ASP A 341 -4.32 8.37 -23.20
CA ASP A 341 -5.14 9.42 -23.79
C ASP A 341 -4.37 10.75 -23.87
N ILE A 342 -3.68 11.13 -22.79
CA ILE A 342 -2.84 12.34 -22.73
C ILE A 342 -1.75 12.24 -23.77
N GLN A 343 -0.99 11.14 -23.78
CA GLN A 343 0.09 10.98 -24.73
C GLN A 343 -0.43 10.99 -26.18
N ALA A 344 -1.60 10.41 -26.45
CA ALA A 344 -2.14 10.30 -27.81
C ALA A 344 -2.80 11.58 -28.33
N ARG A 345 -3.44 12.38 -27.47
CA ARG A 345 -4.41 13.39 -27.90
C ARG A 345 -4.10 14.80 -27.41
N TRP A 346 -3.27 14.97 -26.38
CA TRP A 346 -3.08 16.27 -25.76
C TRP A 346 -1.86 16.97 -26.36
N ALA A 347 -1.96 18.30 -26.48
CA ALA A 347 -0.80 19.12 -26.81
C ALA A 347 0.29 18.94 -25.72
N PRO A 348 1.60 18.95 -26.07
CA PRO A 348 2.67 18.73 -25.11
C PRO A 348 2.62 19.65 -23.88
N ALA A 349 2.28 20.93 -24.08
CA ALA A 349 2.14 21.89 -22.99
C ALA A 349 1.00 21.55 -22.02
N ALA A 350 -0.16 21.12 -22.54
CA ALA A 350 -1.30 20.71 -21.72
C ALA A 350 -1.00 19.41 -20.93
N ALA A 351 -0.33 18.45 -21.58
CA ALA A 351 0.13 17.23 -20.92
C ALA A 351 1.13 17.54 -19.79
N ALA A 352 2.11 18.41 -20.04
CA ALA A 352 3.09 18.83 -19.04
C ALA A 352 2.43 19.54 -17.86
N LEU A 353 1.49 20.46 -18.12
CA LEU A 353 0.73 21.15 -17.07
C LEU A 353 -0.06 20.17 -16.20
N PHE A 354 -0.77 19.21 -16.82
CA PHE A 354 -1.51 18.20 -16.08
C PHE A 354 -0.61 17.35 -15.17
N TYR A 355 0.52 16.89 -15.69
CA TYR A 355 1.48 16.13 -14.90
C TYR A 355 2.13 16.97 -13.80
N ALA A 356 2.38 18.26 -14.03
CA ALA A 356 2.84 19.19 -13.00
C ALA A 356 1.81 19.35 -11.87
N VAL A 357 0.53 19.47 -12.20
CA VAL A 357 -0.56 19.53 -11.21
C VAL A 357 -0.63 18.25 -10.37
N LEU A 358 -0.42 17.07 -10.96
CA LEU A 358 -0.36 15.81 -10.21
C LEU A 358 0.93 15.65 -9.40
N ALA A 359 2.04 16.23 -9.85
CA ALA A 359 3.33 16.16 -9.16
C ALA A 359 3.45 17.13 -7.98
N LEU A 360 2.77 18.28 -8.04
CA LEU A 360 2.87 19.32 -7.01
C LEU A 360 2.50 18.82 -5.60
N PRO A 361 1.41 18.06 -5.39
CA PRO A 361 1.11 17.48 -4.09
C PRO A 361 2.20 16.52 -3.60
N LEU A 362 2.78 15.69 -4.47
CA LEU A 362 3.89 14.78 -4.11
C LEU A 362 5.11 15.56 -3.59
N ALA A 363 5.43 16.69 -4.22
CA ALA A 363 6.51 17.57 -3.78
C ALA A 363 6.21 18.20 -2.40
N CYS A 364 5.00 18.75 -2.20
CA CYS A 364 4.60 19.33 -0.93
C CYS A 364 4.67 18.31 0.23
N VAL A 365 4.20 17.08 0.00
CA VAL A 365 4.26 16.00 1.00
C VAL A 365 5.67 15.63 1.36
N THR A 366 6.53 15.57 0.36
CA THR A 366 7.93 15.21 0.57
C THR A 366 8.55 16.16 1.58
N VAL A 367 8.34 17.48 1.41
CA VAL A 367 8.87 18.48 2.34
C VAL A 367 8.33 18.25 3.74
N ILE A 368 7.01 18.14 3.90
CA ILE A 368 6.37 17.91 5.21
C ILE A 368 6.89 16.62 5.87
N SER A 369 6.95 15.54 5.09
CA SER A 369 7.31 14.21 5.59
C SER A 369 8.79 14.11 5.96
N VAL A 370 9.68 14.82 5.25
CA VAL A 370 11.11 14.90 5.62
C VAL A 370 11.28 15.64 6.94
N THR A 371 10.56 16.75 7.13
CA THR A 371 10.59 17.51 8.39
C THR A 371 10.10 16.64 9.56
N ASP A 372 8.94 16.01 9.41
CA ASP A 372 8.37 15.13 10.44
C ASP A 372 9.27 13.92 10.75
N ALA A 373 9.81 13.27 9.71
CA ALA A 373 10.70 12.13 9.85
C ALA A 373 11.97 12.50 10.63
N THR A 374 12.52 13.69 10.40
CA THR A 374 13.74 14.15 11.08
C THR A 374 13.50 14.35 12.58
N VAL A 375 12.38 14.99 12.96
CA VAL A 375 12.01 15.18 14.37
C VAL A 375 11.79 13.83 15.08
N GLN A 376 11.15 12.89 14.39
CA GLN A 376 10.84 11.57 14.96
C GLN A 376 12.06 10.66 15.04
N LEU A 377 13.01 10.81 14.12
CA LEU A 377 14.29 10.11 14.17
C LEU A 377 15.03 10.39 15.47
N ASP A 378 15.12 11.66 15.87
CA ASP A 378 15.85 12.05 17.08
C ASP A 378 15.20 11.43 18.33
N ARG A 379 13.86 11.43 18.39
CA ARG A 379 13.11 10.75 19.46
C ARG A 379 13.38 9.24 19.48
N ARG A 380 13.41 8.59 18.31
CA ARG A 380 13.67 7.14 18.22
C ARG A 380 15.11 6.79 18.58
N ARG A 381 16.08 7.63 18.24
CA ARG A 381 17.48 7.46 18.65
C ARG A 381 17.65 7.61 20.16
N ALA A 382 17.03 8.63 20.75
CA ALA A 382 17.04 8.82 22.20
C ALA A 382 16.41 7.61 22.92
N PHE A 383 15.24 7.14 22.45
CA PHE A 383 14.61 5.94 22.99
C PHE A 383 15.50 4.69 22.83
N ALA A 384 16.12 4.50 21.66
CA ALA A 384 17.04 3.39 21.45
C ALA A 384 18.23 3.42 22.41
N GLN A 385 18.81 4.61 22.67
CA GLN A 385 19.87 4.77 23.67
C GLN A 385 19.40 4.38 25.07
N GLN A 386 18.19 4.79 25.47
CA GLN A 386 17.62 4.42 26.77
C GLN A 386 17.41 2.91 26.89
N VAL A 387 16.89 2.25 25.85
CA VAL A 387 16.72 0.78 25.82
C VAL A 387 18.06 0.08 25.93
N MET A 388 19.08 0.53 25.18
CA MET A 388 20.42 -0.06 25.24
C MET A 388 21.11 0.16 26.59
N GLN A 389 20.91 1.32 27.22
CA GLN A 389 21.40 1.59 28.57
C GLN A 389 20.73 0.69 29.60
N ALA A 390 19.41 0.53 29.54
CA ALA A 390 18.67 -0.37 30.44
C ALA A 390 19.06 -1.84 30.26
N LEU A 391 19.34 -2.28 29.03
CA LEU A 391 19.87 -3.60 28.74
C LEU A 391 21.28 -3.80 29.31
N ALA A 392 22.14 -2.77 29.24
CA ALA A 392 23.52 -2.84 29.68
C ALA A 392 23.66 -2.75 31.22
N SER A 393 22.81 -2.01 31.91
CA SER A 393 22.88 -1.83 33.37
C SER A 393 22.25 -2.98 34.15
N GLY A 394 21.42 -3.82 33.54
CA GLY A 394 20.61 -4.82 34.24
C GLY A 394 19.52 -4.22 35.15
N GLU A 395 19.45 -2.89 35.25
CA GLU A 395 18.47 -2.16 36.05
C GLU A 395 17.22 -1.89 35.22
N GLY A 396 16.16 -2.65 35.52
CA GLY A 396 14.82 -2.44 34.97
C GLY A 396 14.16 -1.17 35.50
N GLY A 397 14.63 -0.01 35.03
CA GLY A 397 14.14 1.33 35.35
C GLY A 397 12.70 1.60 34.88
N VAL A 398 12.01 2.41 35.69
CA VAL A 398 10.59 2.74 35.66
C VAL A 398 10.17 3.32 34.29
N GLY A 399 9.34 2.56 33.57
CA GLY A 399 8.92 2.81 32.18
C GLY A 399 8.90 1.53 31.33
N ILE A 400 9.70 0.54 31.73
CA ILE A 400 9.92 -0.77 31.07
C ILE A 400 9.13 -1.88 31.80
N THR A 401 8.10 -1.56 32.59
CA THR A 401 7.37 -2.54 33.41
C THR A 401 6.55 -3.54 32.59
N LYS A 402 6.04 -3.15 31.40
CA LYS A 402 5.42 -4.12 30.44
C LYS A 402 6.47 -4.97 29.71
N HIS A 403 7.76 -4.61 29.79
CA HIS A 403 8.84 -5.14 28.94
C HIS A 403 9.92 -5.92 29.71
N ARG A 404 9.73 -6.22 31.01
CA ARG A 404 10.73 -6.99 31.80
C ARG A 404 10.92 -8.45 31.36
N ARG A 405 9.89 -9.10 30.79
CA ARG A 405 10.02 -10.45 30.19
C ARG A 405 10.60 -10.43 28.76
N ILE A 406 10.78 -9.25 28.17
CA ILE A 406 11.12 -9.05 26.75
C ILE A 406 12.65 -9.06 26.50
N LEU A 407 13.46 -8.94 27.56
CA LEU A 407 14.92 -8.74 27.46
C LEU A 407 15.72 -10.01 27.13
N GLN A 408 15.09 -11.16 26.90
CA GLN A 408 15.77 -12.37 26.42
C GLN A 408 16.03 -12.37 24.91
N VAL A 409 15.32 -11.53 24.14
CA VAL A 409 15.57 -11.37 22.70
C VAL A 409 16.75 -10.42 22.51
N ARG A 410 17.90 -10.96 22.08
CA ARG A 410 19.12 -10.16 21.85
C ARG A 410 18.91 -9.17 20.70
N ILE A 411 18.85 -7.88 21.04
CA ILE A 411 18.92 -6.75 20.08
C ILE A 411 20.40 -6.50 19.80
N ARG A 412 20.83 -6.54 18.52
CA ARG A 412 22.19 -6.16 18.11
C ARG A 412 22.16 -5.12 17.01
#